data_AF-A0A9D9F5T1-F1
#
_entry.id   AF-A0A9D9F5T1-F1
#
_cell.length_a   1.000
_cell.length_b   1.000
_cell.length_c   1.000
_cell.angle_alpha   90.00
_cell.angle_beta   90.00
_cell.angle_gamma   90.00
#
_symmetry.space_group_name_H-M   'P 1'
#
loop_
_entity.id
_entity.type
_entity.pdbx_description
1 polymer ?
#
loop_
_entity_poly.entity_id
_entity_poly.type
_entity_poly.pdbx_seq_one_letter_code
_entity_poly.pdbx_strand_id
1 'polypeptide(L)'
;MKKKLSIALLGIIILYGLLLIPDNSTINIESEGNSTPFIWDQDERWDFLESKFAEAKADKEIITPGVIEALIFDLFSIVDEIEKRNPDPDDVIFDELLLSFFELAPVIAAQDVQNPEFFEVYNRARRVIKDLSAEWDISEKETRDILYKTMYGMRATVEEVLLQSEEPIDPVLYVKEEISQTPATNILGIKVHSGDLLVSRGGAEVSALISRGNDYPGNFSHVALIYVEEGTNIPYLIEAHIERGVAIATLEEYIKDRKLRFMVLRPRADLPEIKKNPMLPHIAAKEMFEEVQQRHIPYDFKMNFYDPEAMFCSEVGSYAYKNNGIQLWESESTISSNGVVKLLNTFGVENFVTQMPSDLEYDPQLSVVAEWRSAESLFDDHLYNAVIDAMLVCAEQGEEIEFNPMMLPFARIMKGNSWIKNQFESEGPIPEGMSATQALKSEAFIQRHKELKEKTSTAVDSFIEENGYKPPYWELVKLAEKESGCKN
;
A
#
# COMPACT_ATOMS: atom_id res chain seq x y z
N MET A 1 -46.49 -40.22 -5.09
CA MET A 1 -45.58 -39.13 -5.52
C MET A 1 -45.64 -37.90 -4.62
N LYS A 2 -46.81 -37.28 -4.38
CA LYS A 2 -46.93 -36.07 -3.54
C LYS A 2 -46.26 -36.18 -2.15
N LYS A 3 -46.46 -37.27 -1.41
CA LYS A 3 -45.83 -37.48 -0.08
C LYS A 3 -44.30 -37.55 -0.12
N LYS A 4 -43.71 -38.17 -1.16
CA LYS A 4 -42.24 -38.22 -1.34
C LYS A 4 -41.68 -36.84 -1.70
N LEU A 5 -42.41 -36.09 -2.52
CA LEU A 5 -42.05 -34.71 -2.89
C LEU A 5 -42.12 -33.77 -1.67
N SER A 6 -43.14 -33.88 -0.83
CA SER A 6 -43.26 -33.10 0.40
C SER A 6 -42.16 -33.42 1.42
N ILE A 7 -41.78 -34.69 1.56
CA ILE A 7 -40.66 -35.10 2.43
C ILE A 7 -39.33 -34.56 1.90
N ALA A 8 -39.10 -34.64 0.59
CA ALA A 8 -37.90 -34.08 -0.04
C ALA A 8 -37.83 -32.55 0.13
N LEU A 9 -38.94 -31.84 -0.07
CA LEU A 9 -39.02 -30.39 0.12
C LEU A 9 -38.78 -30.00 1.57
N LEU A 10 -39.37 -30.72 2.52
CA LEU A 10 -39.12 -30.52 3.96
C LEU A 10 -37.64 -30.75 4.30
N GLY A 11 -37.02 -31.78 3.73
CA GLY A 11 -35.59 -32.04 3.89
C GLY A 11 -34.71 -30.89 3.36
N ILE A 12 -35.04 -30.32 2.20
CA ILE A 12 -34.35 -29.15 1.65
C ILE A 12 -34.52 -27.94 2.55
N ILE A 13 -35.73 -27.68 3.06
CA ILE A 13 -35.99 -26.57 3.97
C ILE A 13 -35.20 -26.72 5.28
N ILE A 14 -35.17 -27.93 5.85
CA ILE A 14 -34.38 -28.21 7.06
C ILE A 14 -32.89 -28.01 6.78
N LEU A 15 -32.38 -28.55 5.67
CA LEU A 15 -30.97 -28.38 5.29
C LEU A 15 -30.61 -26.92 5.07
N TYR A 16 -31.46 -26.16 4.38
CA TYR A 16 -31.28 -24.73 4.18
C TYR A 16 -31.29 -23.98 5.53
N GLY A 17 -32.24 -24.31 6.42
CA GLY A 17 -32.30 -23.75 7.77
C GLY A 17 -31.05 -24.06 8.62
N LEU A 18 -30.49 -25.26 8.51
CA LEU A 18 -29.21 -25.61 9.14
C LEU A 18 -28.04 -24.81 8.55
N LEU A 19 -28.02 -24.64 7.23
CA LEU A 19 -27.01 -23.85 6.53
C LEU A 19 -27.17 -22.32 6.75
N LEU A 20 -28.26 -21.86 7.35
CA LEU A 20 -28.46 -20.47 7.75
C LEU A 20 -27.93 -20.14 9.14
N ILE A 21 -27.59 -21.13 9.97
CA ILE A 21 -27.05 -20.88 11.31
C ILE A 21 -25.75 -20.08 11.16
N PRO A 22 -25.61 -18.86 11.73
CA PRO A 22 -24.42 -18.04 11.55
C PRO A 22 -23.18 -18.71 12.14
N ASP A 23 -22.02 -18.43 11.54
CA ASP A 23 -20.73 -18.86 12.08
C ASP A 23 -20.55 -18.14 13.43
N ASN A 24 -20.54 -18.91 14.52
CA ASN A 24 -20.40 -18.38 15.87
C ASN A 24 -18.91 -18.25 16.18
N SER A 25 -18.26 -17.28 15.56
CA SER A 25 -16.86 -16.93 15.83
C SER A 25 -16.80 -15.46 16.15
N THR A 26 -16.96 -15.12 17.43
CA THR A 26 -16.23 -13.97 17.96
C THR A 26 -14.76 -14.27 17.72
N ILE A 27 -14.17 -13.66 16.69
CA ILE A 27 -12.76 -13.80 16.39
C ILE A 27 -12.04 -13.02 17.50
N ASN A 28 -11.16 -13.70 18.23
CA ASN A 28 -10.45 -13.07 19.33
C ASN A 28 -9.40 -12.11 18.77
N ILE A 29 -9.24 -10.96 19.41
CA ILE A 29 -8.10 -10.08 19.18
C ILE A 29 -6.94 -10.65 20.02
N GLU A 30 -5.86 -11.06 19.37
CA GLU A 30 -4.68 -11.65 20.02
C GLU A 30 -3.64 -10.58 20.39
N SER A 31 -3.47 -9.57 19.54
CA SER A 31 -2.64 -8.40 19.84
C SER A 31 -3.32 -7.11 19.39
N GLU A 32 -3.45 -6.13 20.28
CA GLU A 32 -3.96 -4.79 19.98
C GLU A 32 -2.80 -3.86 19.61
N GLY A 33 -3.00 -2.98 18.63
CA GLY A 33 -1.99 -1.97 18.26
C GLY A 33 -1.68 -0.99 19.38
N ASN A 34 -2.70 -0.59 20.16
CA ASN A 34 -2.63 0.29 21.34
C ASN A 34 -1.61 1.45 21.24
N SER A 35 -1.51 2.04 20.04
CA SER A 35 -0.65 3.16 19.69
C SER A 35 -1.49 4.39 19.33
N THR A 36 -0.82 5.50 19.04
CA THR A 36 -1.47 6.73 18.59
C THR A 36 -1.29 6.86 17.08
N PRO A 37 -2.38 6.83 16.28
CA PRO A 37 -2.30 7.06 14.84
C PRO A 37 -1.61 8.38 14.51
N PHE A 38 -0.86 8.41 13.41
CA PHE A 38 -0.36 9.64 12.83
C PHE A 38 -1.53 10.48 12.31
N ILE A 39 -1.55 11.76 12.66
CA ILE A 39 -2.57 12.72 12.23
C ILE A 39 -1.86 13.93 11.65
N TRP A 40 -2.26 14.35 10.45
CA TRP A 40 -1.74 15.58 9.85
C TRP A 40 -2.21 16.82 10.62
N ASP A 41 -3.51 16.95 10.85
CA ASP A 41 -4.14 18.10 11.52
C ASP A 41 -3.67 19.45 10.94
N GLN A 42 -3.80 19.58 9.61
CA GLN A 42 -3.30 20.71 8.82
C GLN A 42 -4.40 21.28 7.89
N ASP A 43 -5.68 21.18 8.24
CA ASP A 43 -6.78 21.59 7.35
C ASP A 43 -6.66 23.04 6.87
N GLU A 44 -6.29 23.97 7.76
CA GLU A 44 -6.05 25.38 7.40
C GLU A 44 -4.94 25.54 6.36
N ARG A 45 -3.91 24.68 6.41
CA ARG A 45 -2.82 24.67 5.44
C ARG A 45 -3.30 24.12 4.10
N TRP A 46 -4.07 23.04 4.10
CA TRP A 46 -4.61 22.46 2.87
C TRP A 46 -5.48 23.47 2.11
N ASP A 47 -6.36 24.19 2.82
CA ASP A 47 -7.17 25.25 2.25
C ASP A 47 -6.32 26.43 1.74
N PHE A 48 -5.21 26.76 2.43
CA PHE A 48 -4.26 27.77 1.98
C PHE A 48 -3.51 27.36 0.70
N LEU A 49 -3.02 26.12 0.62
CA LEU A 49 -2.31 25.60 -0.56
C LEU A 49 -3.23 25.54 -1.78
N GLU A 50 -4.50 25.18 -1.58
CA GLU A 50 -5.51 25.22 -2.65
C GLU A 50 -5.74 26.64 -3.16
N SER A 51 -5.86 27.60 -2.25
CA SER A 51 -6.00 29.02 -2.61
C SER A 51 -4.78 29.51 -3.41
N LYS A 52 -3.57 29.07 -3.02
CA LYS A 52 -2.33 29.39 -3.74
C LYS A 52 -2.28 28.79 -5.14
N PHE A 53 -2.72 27.55 -5.29
CA PHE A 53 -2.83 26.89 -6.60
C PHE A 53 -3.80 27.65 -7.51
N ALA A 54 -5.00 27.96 -7.01
CA ALA A 54 -6.02 28.67 -7.76
C ALA A 54 -5.55 30.08 -8.21
N GLU A 55 -4.87 30.82 -7.32
CA GLU A 55 -4.23 32.11 -7.66
C GLU A 55 -3.19 31.95 -8.77
N ALA A 56 -2.27 30.99 -8.63
CA ALA A 56 -1.20 30.74 -9.60
C ALA A 56 -1.75 30.29 -10.97
N LYS A 57 -2.85 29.53 -10.98
CA LYS A 57 -3.51 29.07 -12.21
C LYS A 57 -4.27 30.19 -12.92
N ALA A 58 -4.83 31.15 -12.17
CA ALA A 58 -5.57 32.28 -12.71
C ALA A 58 -4.67 33.37 -13.31
N ASP A 59 -3.49 33.62 -12.72
CA ASP A 59 -2.54 34.63 -13.19
C ASP A 59 -1.10 34.09 -13.21
N LYS A 60 -0.75 33.54 -14.38
CA LYS A 60 0.59 32.97 -14.63
C LYS A 60 1.70 34.03 -14.73
N GLU A 61 1.38 35.33 -14.84
CA GLU A 61 2.40 36.38 -14.90
C GLU A 61 3.00 36.70 -13.51
N ILE A 62 2.30 36.32 -12.43
CA ILE A 62 2.79 36.47 -11.05
C ILE A 62 3.97 35.55 -10.77
N ILE A 63 3.99 34.36 -11.38
CA ILE A 63 5.01 33.33 -11.15
C ILE A 63 5.82 33.13 -12.41
N THR A 64 6.91 33.90 -12.51
CA THR A 64 7.85 33.77 -13.62
C THR A 64 8.72 32.51 -13.47
N PRO A 65 9.24 31.94 -14.58
CA PRO A 65 10.17 30.81 -14.53
C PRO A 65 11.38 31.04 -13.60
N GLY A 66 11.92 32.26 -13.57
CA GLY A 66 13.05 32.60 -12.69
C GLY A 66 12.71 32.56 -11.20
N VAL A 67 11.44 32.77 -10.81
CA VAL A 67 10.99 32.58 -9.42
C VAL A 67 10.93 31.10 -9.08
N ILE A 68 10.41 30.28 -9.99
CA ILE A 68 10.37 28.81 -9.82
C ILE A 68 11.79 28.25 -9.69
N GLU A 69 12.71 28.65 -10.57
CA GLU A 69 14.12 28.23 -10.53
C GLU A 69 14.79 28.61 -9.20
N ALA A 70 14.52 29.82 -8.67
CA ALA A 70 15.04 30.24 -7.38
C ALA A 70 14.50 29.39 -6.21
N LEU A 71 13.20 29.09 -6.20
CA LEU A 71 12.59 28.25 -5.15
C LEU A 71 13.11 26.80 -5.20
N ILE A 72 13.31 26.25 -6.39
CA ILE A 72 13.93 24.93 -6.56
C ILE A 72 15.39 24.95 -6.09
N PHE A 73 16.14 26.02 -6.37
CA PHE A 73 17.51 26.18 -5.89
C PHE A 73 17.58 26.26 -4.35
N ASP A 74 16.63 26.93 -3.71
CA ASP A 74 16.53 26.98 -2.25
C ASP A 74 16.24 25.58 -1.68
N LEU A 75 15.35 24.80 -2.29
CA LEU A 75 15.12 23.39 -1.93
C LEU A 75 16.40 22.55 -2.05
N PHE A 76 17.15 22.69 -3.14
CA PHE A 76 18.44 22.01 -3.29
C PHE A 76 19.42 22.41 -2.18
N SER A 77 19.41 23.67 -1.77
CA SER A 77 20.26 24.18 -0.70
C SER A 77 19.91 23.57 0.66
N ILE A 78 18.61 23.38 0.97
CA ILE A 78 18.17 22.68 2.18
C ILE A 78 18.62 21.22 2.16
N VAL A 79 18.43 20.51 1.04
CA VAL A 79 18.89 19.11 0.90
C VAL A 79 20.41 18.99 1.03
N ASP A 80 21.16 19.93 0.45
CA ASP A 80 22.61 20.06 0.60
C ASP A 80 23.03 20.23 2.07
N GLU A 81 22.28 21.00 2.85
CA GLU A 81 22.55 21.24 4.26
C GLU A 81 22.27 19.99 5.09
N ILE A 82 21.14 19.33 4.85
CA ILE A 82 20.79 18.04 5.48
C ILE A 82 21.91 17.02 5.24
N GLU A 83 22.34 16.84 3.99
CA GLU A 83 23.39 15.90 3.61
C GLU A 83 24.74 16.22 4.28
N LYS A 84 25.09 17.50 4.42
CA LYS A 84 26.37 17.91 5.04
C LYS A 84 26.36 17.82 6.56
N ARG A 85 25.22 18.12 7.19
CA ARG A 85 25.12 18.27 8.64
C ARG A 85 24.82 16.96 9.37
N ASN A 86 24.21 15.98 8.68
CA ASN A 86 23.74 14.72 9.28
C ASN A 86 22.84 14.98 10.51
N PRO A 87 21.70 15.69 10.34
CA PRO A 87 20.88 16.11 11.46
C PRO A 87 20.17 14.92 12.15
N ASP A 88 19.93 15.08 13.46
CA ASP A 88 19.11 14.16 14.25
C ASP A 88 17.62 14.27 13.86
N PRO A 89 16.78 13.25 14.11
CA PRO A 89 15.37 13.23 13.72
C PRO A 89 14.52 14.41 14.22
N ASP A 90 14.88 15.03 15.34
CA ASP A 90 14.14 16.16 15.94
C ASP A 90 14.53 17.54 15.36
N ASP A 91 15.41 17.57 14.36
CA ASP A 91 15.88 18.81 13.75
C ASP A 91 14.81 19.48 12.89
N VAL A 92 14.63 20.79 13.09
CA VAL A 92 13.64 21.62 12.39
C VAL A 92 13.83 21.66 10.88
N ILE A 93 15.02 21.32 10.37
CA ILE A 93 15.31 21.32 8.94
C ILE A 93 14.41 20.39 8.12
N PHE A 94 13.88 19.32 8.73
CA PHE A 94 12.93 18.42 8.06
C PHE A 94 11.56 19.08 7.87
N ASP A 95 11.12 19.88 8.85
CA ASP A 95 9.91 20.69 8.72
C ASP A 95 10.10 21.80 7.68
N GLU A 96 11.27 22.45 7.64
CA GLU A 96 11.62 23.47 6.64
C GLU A 96 11.66 22.91 5.22
N LEU A 97 12.25 21.72 5.04
CA LEU A 97 12.25 21.00 3.78
C LEU A 97 10.81 20.72 3.32
N LEU A 98 9.99 20.13 4.20
CA LEU A 98 8.63 19.74 3.87
C LEU A 98 7.74 20.97 3.60
N LEU A 99 7.90 22.04 4.38
CA LEU A 99 7.24 23.34 4.14
C LEU A 99 7.55 23.87 2.75
N SER A 100 8.83 23.82 2.36
CA SER A 100 9.29 24.31 1.07
C SER A 100 8.72 23.48 -0.10
N PHE A 101 8.58 22.16 0.06
CA PHE A 101 7.84 21.31 -0.88
C PHE A 101 6.35 21.67 -0.96
N PHE A 102 5.69 21.88 0.19
CA PHE A 102 4.28 22.28 0.23
C PHE A 102 4.03 23.61 -0.46
N GLU A 103 4.88 24.62 -0.24
CA GLU A 103 4.70 25.95 -0.82
C GLU A 103 5.03 25.98 -2.32
N LEU A 104 5.99 25.18 -2.77
CA LEU A 104 6.37 25.12 -4.18
C LEU A 104 5.40 24.32 -5.03
N ALA A 105 4.80 23.25 -4.50
CA ALA A 105 3.97 22.34 -5.28
C ALA A 105 2.77 23.00 -5.99
N PRO A 106 1.94 23.84 -5.34
CA PRO A 106 0.87 24.60 -5.99
C PRO A 106 1.35 25.43 -7.18
N VAL A 107 2.54 26.02 -7.04
CA VAL A 107 3.14 26.89 -8.05
C VAL A 107 3.57 26.09 -9.28
N ILE A 108 4.21 24.94 -9.08
CA ILE A 108 4.64 24.04 -10.15
C ILE A 108 3.43 23.39 -10.83
N ALA A 109 2.45 22.95 -10.04
CA ALA A 109 1.23 22.30 -10.53
C ALA A 109 0.40 23.22 -11.42
N ALA A 110 0.45 24.53 -11.20
CA ALA A 110 -0.27 25.52 -12.01
C ALA A 110 0.38 25.80 -13.39
N GLN A 111 1.60 25.32 -13.63
CA GLN A 111 2.30 25.50 -14.91
C GLN A 111 1.81 24.51 -15.97
N ASP A 112 1.90 24.89 -17.24
CA ASP A 112 1.55 23.99 -18.36
C ASP A 112 2.60 22.89 -18.54
N VAL A 113 3.85 23.18 -18.20
CA VAL A 113 4.99 22.26 -18.28
C VAL A 113 5.70 22.25 -16.93
N GLN A 114 5.73 21.10 -16.27
CA GLN A 114 6.36 20.94 -14.97
C GLN A 114 7.89 20.97 -15.10
N ASN A 115 8.55 21.66 -14.16
CA ASN A 115 10.01 21.77 -14.18
C ASN A 115 10.64 20.41 -13.76
N PRO A 116 11.49 19.78 -14.61
CA PRO A 116 12.10 18.50 -14.28
C PRO A 116 13.01 18.53 -13.04
N GLU A 117 13.59 19.69 -12.72
CA GLU A 117 14.46 19.85 -11.53
C GLU A 117 13.69 19.67 -10.21
N PHE A 118 12.37 19.89 -10.20
CA PHE A 118 11.54 19.61 -9.04
C PHE A 118 11.50 18.11 -8.70
N PHE A 119 11.42 17.25 -9.71
CA PHE A 119 11.46 15.80 -9.51
C PHE A 119 12.86 15.31 -9.16
N GLU A 120 13.91 15.96 -9.68
CA GLU A 120 15.29 15.66 -9.32
C GLU A 120 15.57 15.98 -7.84
N VAL A 121 15.17 17.16 -7.35
CA VAL A 121 15.36 17.51 -5.93
C VAL A 121 14.56 16.59 -5.02
N TYR A 122 13.36 16.16 -5.43
CA TYR A 122 12.60 15.14 -4.70
C TYR A 122 13.35 13.81 -4.61
N ASN A 123 13.84 13.27 -5.74
CA ASN A 123 14.60 12.02 -5.73
C ASN A 123 15.88 12.13 -4.89
N ARG A 124 16.57 13.27 -4.96
CA ARG A 124 17.74 13.54 -4.13
C ARG A 124 17.38 13.59 -2.63
N ALA A 125 16.32 14.31 -2.26
CA ALA A 125 15.86 14.40 -0.88
C ALA A 125 15.52 13.02 -0.30
N ARG A 126 14.78 12.19 -1.05
CA ARG A 126 14.47 10.80 -0.65
C ARG A 126 15.75 10.00 -0.39
N ARG A 127 16.72 10.07 -1.29
CA ARG A 127 18.00 9.35 -1.16
C ARG A 127 18.76 9.80 0.09
N VAL A 128 18.90 11.12 0.28
CA VAL A 128 19.58 11.69 1.46
C VAL A 128 18.89 11.23 2.75
N ILE A 129 17.57 11.38 2.85
CA ILE A 129 16.81 10.98 4.06
C ILE A 129 16.91 9.47 4.31
N LYS A 130 16.85 8.63 3.25
CA LYS A 130 17.05 7.18 3.39
C LYS A 130 18.46 6.82 3.86
N ASP A 131 19.48 7.57 3.43
CA ASP A 131 20.84 7.37 3.90
C ASP A 131 21.02 7.81 5.35
N LEU A 132 20.37 8.90 5.79
CA LEU A 132 20.32 9.31 7.21
C LEU A 132 19.60 8.27 8.08
N SER A 133 18.45 7.75 7.61
CA SER A 133 17.64 6.81 8.38
C SER A 133 18.39 5.53 8.77
N ALA A 134 19.48 5.19 8.06
CA ALA A 134 20.33 4.04 8.38
C ALA A 134 21.01 4.14 9.76
N GLU A 135 21.14 5.36 10.31
CA GLU A 135 21.69 5.61 11.64
C GLU A 135 20.61 5.89 12.70
N TRP A 136 19.34 5.91 12.30
CA TRP A 136 18.21 6.25 13.17
C TRP A 136 17.53 5.00 13.73
N ASP A 137 17.11 5.08 14.98
CA ASP A 137 16.22 4.08 15.57
C ASP A 137 14.77 4.41 15.21
N ILE A 138 14.24 3.73 14.19
CA ILE A 138 12.87 3.95 13.71
C ILE A 138 11.81 3.26 14.56
N SER A 139 12.21 2.51 15.60
CA SER A 139 11.27 1.95 16.58
C SER A 139 10.78 3.02 17.56
N GLU A 140 11.54 4.10 17.73
CA GLU A 140 11.13 5.29 18.47
C GLU A 140 10.08 6.08 17.67
N LYS A 141 8.98 6.46 18.34
CA LYS A 141 7.82 7.05 17.67
C LYS A 141 8.17 8.38 17.00
N GLU A 142 8.93 9.24 17.67
CA GLU A 142 9.32 10.55 17.16
C GLU A 142 10.14 10.45 15.86
N THR A 143 11.07 9.48 15.82
CA THR A 143 11.86 9.17 14.63
C THR A 143 10.98 8.67 13.49
N ARG A 144 10.05 7.75 13.79
CA ARG A 144 9.12 7.22 12.78
C ARG A 144 8.21 8.32 12.25
N ASP A 145 7.67 9.17 13.13
CA ASP A 145 6.80 10.29 12.77
C ASP A 145 7.51 11.23 11.80
N ILE A 146 8.75 11.65 12.07
CA ILE A 146 9.45 12.59 11.18
C ILE A 146 9.80 11.96 9.85
N LEU A 147 10.25 10.70 9.85
CA LEU A 147 10.61 9.98 8.63
C LEU A 147 9.39 9.79 7.74
N TYR A 148 8.28 9.30 8.33
CA TYR A 148 7.00 9.15 7.65
C TYR A 148 6.49 10.49 7.14
N LYS A 149 6.34 11.50 8.01
CA LYS A 149 5.81 12.83 7.67
C LYS A 149 6.58 13.45 6.52
N THR A 150 7.92 13.40 6.56
CA THR A 150 8.76 14.04 5.54
C THR A 150 8.69 13.27 4.22
N MET A 151 8.92 11.96 4.22
CA MET A 151 8.92 11.17 2.98
C MET A 151 7.54 11.07 2.34
N TYR A 152 6.49 10.80 3.13
CA TYR A 152 5.11 10.74 2.65
C TYR A 152 4.64 12.13 2.20
N GLY A 153 4.92 13.18 2.97
CA GLY A 153 4.52 14.55 2.64
C GLY A 153 5.13 15.02 1.31
N MET A 154 6.44 14.84 1.13
CA MET A 154 7.09 15.14 -0.16
C MET A 154 6.47 14.33 -1.31
N ARG A 155 6.23 13.03 -1.11
CA ARG A 155 5.54 12.18 -2.10
C ARG A 155 4.17 12.74 -2.47
N ALA A 156 3.35 13.09 -1.49
CA ALA A 156 2.02 13.64 -1.71
C ALA A 156 2.11 14.91 -2.57
N THR A 157 3.01 15.84 -2.24
CA THR A 157 3.20 17.07 -3.05
C THR A 157 3.58 16.80 -4.49
N VAL A 158 4.49 15.85 -4.71
CA VAL A 158 4.91 15.48 -6.06
C VAL A 158 3.76 14.85 -6.82
N GLU A 159 2.99 13.97 -6.20
CA GLU A 159 1.83 13.34 -6.84
C GLU A 159 0.73 14.36 -7.18
N GLU A 160 0.50 15.38 -6.36
CA GLU A 160 -0.39 16.48 -6.71
C GLU A 160 0.09 17.23 -7.96
N VAL A 161 1.39 17.54 -8.04
CA VAL A 161 1.98 18.16 -9.24
C VAL A 161 1.80 17.27 -10.47
N LEU A 162 2.04 15.95 -10.34
CA LEU A 162 1.86 14.99 -11.43
C LEU A 162 0.41 14.93 -11.92
N LEU A 163 -0.56 15.00 -11.01
CA LEU A 163 -1.99 14.88 -11.34
C LEU A 163 -2.53 16.09 -12.12
N GLN A 164 -1.92 17.26 -11.94
CA GLN A 164 -2.25 18.49 -12.67
C GLN A 164 -1.52 18.63 -14.01
N SER A 165 -0.52 17.78 -14.29
CA SER A 165 0.21 17.80 -15.56
C SER A 165 -0.65 17.38 -16.75
N GLU A 166 -0.53 18.12 -17.85
CA GLU A 166 -1.08 17.76 -19.16
C GLU A 166 -0.08 16.97 -20.02
N GLU A 167 1.23 17.04 -19.71
CA GLU A 167 2.26 16.34 -20.45
C GLU A 167 2.44 14.89 -19.97
N PRO A 168 2.78 13.95 -20.89
CA PRO A 168 3.17 12.60 -20.51
C PRO A 168 4.42 12.63 -19.64
N ILE A 169 4.33 12.06 -18.44
CA ILE A 169 5.43 11.98 -17.48
C ILE A 169 6.06 10.59 -17.57
N ASP A 170 7.39 10.54 -17.41
CA ASP A 170 8.08 9.26 -17.26
C ASP A 170 7.46 8.48 -16.09
N PRO A 171 6.93 7.27 -16.34
CA PRO A 171 6.33 6.48 -15.28
C PRO A 171 7.34 6.05 -14.22
N VAL A 172 8.66 6.13 -14.48
CA VAL A 172 9.71 5.69 -13.56
C VAL A 172 10.46 6.86 -12.95
N LEU A 173 10.51 6.90 -11.62
CA LEU A 173 11.43 7.72 -10.85
C LEU A 173 12.61 6.86 -10.37
N TYR A 174 13.80 7.10 -10.89
CA TYR A 174 15.03 6.47 -10.43
C TYR A 174 15.58 7.25 -9.23
N VAL A 175 15.79 6.55 -8.10
CA VAL A 175 16.17 7.20 -6.83
C VAL A 175 17.63 6.91 -6.47
N LYS A 176 18.03 5.64 -6.42
CA LYS A 176 19.40 5.23 -6.06
C LYS A 176 19.83 3.98 -6.83
N GLU A 177 21.02 4.02 -7.41
CA GLU A 177 21.67 2.80 -7.90
C GLU A 177 22.35 2.08 -6.73
N GLU A 178 21.56 1.37 -5.92
CA GLU A 178 22.08 0.56 -4.80
C GLU A 178 22.85 -0.66 -5.33
N ILE A 179 24.10 -0.82 -4.93
CA ILE A 179 25.02 -1.81 -5.51
C ILE A 179 24.57 -3.23 -5.16
N SER A 180 24.58 -4.16 -6.14
CA SER A 180 24.36 -5.58 -5.89
C SER A 180 25.22 -6.46 -6.80
N GLN A 181 25.70 -7.59 -6.26
CA GLN A 181 26.42 -8.62 -7.00
C GLN A 181 25.52 -9.78 -7.46
N THR A 182 24.23 -9.76 -7.08
CA THR A 182 23.30 -10.83 -7.39
C THR A 182 22.87 -10.80 -8.87
N PRO A 183 22.35 -11.93 -9.42
CA PRO A 183 21.83 -11.96 -10.78
C PRO A 183 20.75 -10.90 -10.98
N ALA A 184 20.69 -10.34 -12.19
CA ALA A 184 19.87 -9.17 -12.49
C ALA A 184 19.13 -9.33 -13.80
N THR A 185 18.01 -8.61 -13.91
CA THR A 185 17.21 -8.50 -15.13
C THR A 185 16.50 -7.15 -15.16
N ASN A 186 15.67 -6.90 -16.18
CA ASN A 186 14.89 -5.67 -16.28
C ASN A 186 13.39 -5.96 -16.14
N ILE A 187 12.72 -5.20 -15.27
CA ILE A 187 11.27 -5.19 -15.13
C ILE A 187 10.79 -3.77 -15.40
N LEU A 188 9.99 -3.58 -16.46
CA LEU A 188 9.40 -2.28 -16.83
C LEU A 188 10.41 -1.11 -16.89
N GLY A 189 11.61 -1.39 -17.42
CA GLY A 189 12.70 -0.40 -17.55
C GLY A 189 13.61 -0.29 -16.33
N ILE A 190 13.24 -0.89 -15.19
CA ILE A 190 14.03 -0.86 -13.96
C ILE A 190 14.92 -2.10 -13.88
N LYS A 191 16.22 -1.88 -13.61
CA LYS A 191 17.16 -2.97 -13.35
C LYS A 191 16.93 -3.52 -11.94
N VAL A 192 16.36 -4.71 -11.89
CA VAL A 192 16.11 -5.45 -10.66
C VAL A 192 17.15 -6.55 -10.47
N HIS A 193 17.38 -6.92 -9.22
CA HIS A 193 18.34 -7.91 -8.78
C HIS A 193 17.63 -8.99 -7.96
N SER A 194 18.15 -10.21 -7.97
CA SER A 194 17.68 -11.27 -7.08
C SER A 194 17.83 -10.81 -5.62
N GLY A 195 16.76 -10.95 -4.85
CA GLY A 195 16.63 -10.45 -3.49
C GLY A 195 15.89 -9.11 -3.38
N ASP A 196 15.69 -8.38 -4.47
CA ASP A 196 14.89 -7.15 -4.41
C ASP A 196 13.46 -7.46 -3.96
N LEU A 197 12.89 -6.54 -3.18
CA LEU A 197 11.50 -6.56 -2.74
C LEU A 197 10.71 -5.55 -3.58
N LEU A 198 9.63 -6.02 -4.23
CA LEU A 198 8.68 -5.14 -4.89
C LEU A 198 7.52 -4.85 -3.97
N VAL A 199 7.44 -3.62 -3.47
CA VAL A 199 6.21 -3.15 -2.82
C VAL A 199 5.28 -2.57 -3.87
N SER A 200 4.03 -3.00 -3.91
CA SER A 200 3.09 -2.60 -4.95
C SER A 200 1.73 -2.23 -4.39
N ARG A 201 0.98 -1.48 -5.20
CA ARG A 201 -0.42 -1.16 -4.96
C ARG A 201 -1.26 -1.83 -6.03
N GLY A 202 -2.01 -2.86 -5.65
CA GLY A 202 -2.97 -3.51 -6.54
C GLY A 202 -4.15 -2.59 -6.86
N GLY A 203 -4.86 -2.85 -7.95
CA GLY A 203 -6.09 -2.12 -8.31
C GLY A 203 -7.35 -2.51 -7.53
N ALA A 204 -7.25 -3.38 -6.53
CA ALA A 204 -8.38 -3.91 -5.77
C ALA A 204 -8.78 -3.02 -4.58
N GLU A 205 -10.04 -3.13 -4.15
CA GLU A 205 -10.60 -2.42 -3.00
C GLU A 205 -9.94 -2.85 -1.69
N VAL A 206 -9.67 -4.16 -1.54
CA VAL A 206 -8.98 -4.71 -0.35
C VAL A 206 -7.53 -4.22 -0.29
N SER A 207 -6.87 -4.04 -1.43
CA SER A 207 -5.53 -3.45 -1.49
C SER A 207 -5.51 -2.03 -0.91
N ALA A 208 -6.57 -1.25 -1.17
CA ALA A 208 -6.73 0.10 -0.63
C ALA A 208 -6.87 0.08 0.89
N LEU A 209 -7.71 -0.81 1.41
CA LEU A 209 -7.87 -1.04 2.84
C LEU A 209 -6.55 -1.41 3.53
N ILE A 210 -5.74 -2.31 2.94
CA ILE A 210 -4.43 -2.68 3.51
C ILE A 210 -3.51 -1.45 3.55
N SER A 211 -3.43 -0.67 2.48
CA SER A 211 -2.55 0.50 2.48
C SER A 211 -2.95 1.57 3.50
N ARG A 212 -4.25 1.79 3.73
CA ARG A 212 -4.77 2.90 4.53
C ARG A 212 -5.16 2.55 5.96
N GLY A 213 -5.56 1.29 6.21
CA GLY A 213 -6.13 0.82 7.47
C GLY A 213 -5.11 0.54 8.57
N ASN A 214 -4.15 1.44 8.79
CA ASN A 214 -3.15 1.34 9.84
C ASN A 214 -2.80 2.73 10.39
N ASP A 215 -2.04 2.78 11.47
CA ASP A 215 -1.72 4.02 12.19
C ASP A 215 -0.83 4.99 11.38
N TYR A 216 -0.18 4.53 10.30
CA TYR A 216 0.61 5.34 9.36
C TYR A 216 0.16 5.05 7.91
N PRO A 217 -0.99 5.58 7.47
CA PRO A 217 -1.58 5.25 6.17
C PRO A 217 -0.60 5.38 4.99
N GLY A 218 -0.29 4.26 4.33
CA GLY A 218 0.73 4.19 3.29
C GLY A 218 0.17 4.18 1.85
N ASN A 219 1.04 3.83 0.91
CA ASN A 219 0.75 3.76 -0.54
C ASN A 219 0.87 2.35 -1.12
N PHE A 220 1.32 1.37 -0.33
CA PHE A 220 1.57 0.00 -0.78
C PHE A 220 0.78 -1.00 0.03
N SER A 221 0.34 -2.06 -0.65
CA SER A 221 -0.58 -3.06 -0.13
C SER A 221 -0.11 -4.49 -0.34
N HIS A 222 1.01 -4.69 -1.04
CA HIS A 222 1.50 -6.01 -1.40
C HIS A 222 3.02 -6.03 -1.54
N VAL A 223 3.64 -7.16 -1.25
CA VAL A 223 5.09 -7.39 -1.39
C VAL A 223 5.33 -8.63 -2.24
N ALA A 224 6.27 -8.55 -3.17
CA ALA A 224 6.82 -9.70 -3.88
C ALA A 224 8.34 -9.75 -3.72
N LEU A 225 8.89 -10.93 -3.43
CA LEU A 225 10.33 -11.18 -3.38
C LEU A 225 10.82 -11.67 -4.75
N ILE A 226 11.83 -11.01 -5.31
CA ILE A 226 12.36 -11.38 -6.63
C ILE A 226 13.45 -12.45 -6.49
N TYR A 227 13.27 -13.58 -7.16
CA TYR A 227 14.33 -14.52 -7.48
C TYR A 227 14.70 -14.41 -8.95
N VAL A 228 15.99 -14.17 -9.26
CA VAL A 228 16.50 -14.20 -10.64
C VAL A 228 17.34 -15.46 -10.82
N GLU A 229 16.89 -16.36 -11.69
CA GLU A 229 17.55 -17.64 -11.92
C GLU A 229 18.94 -17.45 -12.56
N GLU A 230 19.94 -18.13 -11.97
CA GLU A 230 21.31 -18.10 -12.46
C GLU A 230 21.42 -18.68 -13.89
N GLY A 231 22.14 -17.98 -14.77
CA GLY A 231 22.44 -18.44 -16.13
C GLY A 231 21.36 -18.15 -17.16
N THR A 232 20.08 -18.07 -16.77
CA THR A 232 18.97 -17.69 -17.66
C THR A 232 18.52 -16.24 -17.47
N ASN A 233 18.77 -15.65 -16.29
CA ASN A 233 18.28 -14.34 -15.86
C ASN A 233 16.75 -14.20 -15.93
N ILE A 234 16.03 -15.32 -15.83
CA ILE A 234 14.57 -15.32 -15.76
C ILE A 234 14.15 -14.89 -14.35
N PRO A 235 13.32 -13.83 -14.21
CA PRO A 235 12.77 -13.45 -12.93
C PRO A 235 11.54 -14.28 -12.56
N TYR A 236 11.48 -14.65 -11.29
CA TYR A 236 10.36 -15.26 -10.61
C TYR A 236 9.98 -14.36 -9.42
N LEU A 237 8.69 -14.11 -9.24
CA LEU A 237 8.17 -13.28 -8.17
C LEU A 237 7.44 -14.16 -7.17
N ILE A 238 7.94 -14.19 -5.94
CA ILE A 238 7.40 -15.00 -4.87
C ILE A 238 6.51 -14.09 -4.03
N GLU A 239 5.22 -14.37 -3.99
CA GLU A 239 4.21 -13.51 -3.39
C GLU A 239 3.07 -14.34 -2.80
N ALA A 240 2.41 -13.80 -1.76
CA ALA A 240 1.29 -14.47 -1.11
C ALA A 240 -0.03 -13.80 -1.47
N HIS A 241 -0.94 -14.58 -2.07
CA HIS A 241 -2.26 -14.13 -2.51
C HIS A 241 -3.35 -14.65 -1.58
N ILE A 242 -4.38 -13.83 -1.34
CA ILE A 242 -5.52 -14.17 -0.48
C ILE A 242 -6.17 -15.49 -0.94
N GLU A 243 -6.24 -15.70 -2.25
CA GLU A 243 -6.95 -16.80 -2.90
C GLU A 243 -6.24 -18.15 -2.77
N ARG A 244 -4.89 -18.16 -2.77
CA ARG A 244 -4.08 -19.37 -2.93
C ARG A 244 -2.84 -19.47 -2.04
N GLY A 245 -2.57 -18.51 -1.17
CA GLY A 245 -1.35 -18.49 -0.37
C GLY A 245 -0.11 -18.12 -1.18
N VAL A 246 1.06 -18.60 -0.75
CA VAL A 246 2.34 -18.28 -1.38
C VAL A 246 2.47 -18.99 -2.72
N ALA A 247 2.75 -18.23 -3.77
CA ALA A 247 2.90 -18.71 -5.12
C ALA A 247 4.10 -18.06 -5.81
N ILE A 248 4.56 -18.72 -6.88
CA ILE A 248 5.58 -18.19 -7.77
C ILE A 248 4.87 -17.69 -9.03
N ALA A 249 4.93 -16.38 -9.26
CA ALA A 249 4.47 -15.74 -10.47
C ALA A 249 5.62 -15.54 -11.47
N THR A 250 5.32 -15.75 -12.75
CA THR A 250 6.18 -15.27 -13.83
C THR A 250 6.05 -13.75 -13.97
N LEU A 251 7.01 -13.12 -14.65
CA LEU A 251 6.93 -11.70 -14.96
C LEU A 251 5.66 -11.31 -15.75
N GLU A 252 5.24 -12.17 -16.68
CA GLU A 252 4.03 -11.93 -17.47
C GLU A 252 2.78 -11.92 -16.58
N GLU A 253 2.66 -12.88 -15.67
CA GLU A 253 1.55 -12.95 -14.71
C GLU A 253 1.55 -11.74 -13.78
N TYR A 254 2.71 -11.35 -13.25
CA TYR A 254 2.83 -10.20 -12.36
C TYR A 254 2.44 -8.87 -13.03
N ILE A 255 2.85 -8.66 -14.29
CA ILE A 255 2.50 -7.45 -15.05
C ILE A 255 1.01 -7.45 -15.44
N LYS A 256 0.44 -8.63 -15.71
CA LYS A 256 -0.97 -8.77 -16.08
C LYS A 256 -1.90 -8.49 -14.90
N ASP A 257 -1.44 -8.77 -13.68
CA ASP A 257 -2.13 -8.30 -12.48
C ASP A 257 -2.03 -6.77 -12.40
N ARG A 258 -3.17 -6.09 -12.41
CA ARG A 258 -3.23 -4.62 -12.54
C ARG A 258 -2.58 -3.98 -11.31
N LYS A 259 -1.36 -3.45 -11.47
CA LYS A 259 -0.69 -2.61 -10.47
C LYS A 259 -0.86 -1.14 -10.82
N LEU A 260 -1.22 -0.33 -9.83
CA LEU A 260 -1.29 1.14 -9.95
C LEU A 260 0.11 1.76 -9.86
N ARG A 261 0.96 1.15 -9.01
CA ARG A 261 2.36 1.50 -8.79
C ARG A 261 3.14 0.32 -8.22
N PHE A 262 4.46 0.35 -8.35
CA PHE A 262 5.36 -0.45 -7.54
C PHE A 262 6.69 0.27 -7.30
N MET A 263 7.35 -0.08 -6.20
CA MET A 263 8.68 0.39 -5.86
C MET A 263 9.61 -0.80 -5.68
N VAL A 264 10.83 -0.66 -6.20
CA VAL A 264 11.91 -1.60 -6.00
C VAL A 264 12.70 -1.17 -4.77
N LEU A 265 12.68 -2.02 -3.74
CA LEU A 265 13.47 -1.88 -2.53
C LEU A 265 14.59 -2.91 -2.53
N ARG A 266 15.81 -2.46 -2.22
CA ARG A 266 17.00 -3.31 -2.22
C ARG A 266 17.70 -3.25 -0.87
N PRO A 267 18.07 -4.38 -0.26
CA PRO A 267 18.94 -4.39 0.91
C PRO A 267 20.23 -3.62 0.65
N ARG A 268 20.62 -2.76 1.59
CA ARG A 268 21.81 -1.93 1.43
C ARG A 268 23.08 -2.78 1.36
N ALA A 269 23.96 -2.45 0.43
CA ALA A 269 25.24 -3.14 0.25
C ALA A 269 26.19 -2.97 1.44
N ASP A 270 25.91 -2.00 2.32
CA ASP A 270 26.70 -1.72 3.51
C ASP A 270 26.29 -2.53 4.76
N LEU A 271 25.21 -3.31 4.69
CA LEU A 271 24.80 -4.22 5.76
C LEU A 271 25.93 -5.23 6.09
N PRO A 272 26.21 -5.50 7.38
CA PRO A 272 27.29 -6.41 7.77
C PRO A 272 27.22 -7.80 7.12
N GLU A 273 26.00 -8.35 7.03
CA GLU A 273 25.69 -9.66 6.47
C GLU A 273 25.99 -9.71 4.97
N ILE A 274 25.63 -8.65 4.24
CA ILE A 274 25.86 -8.53 2.79
C ILE A 274 27.33 -8.23 2.49
N LYS A 275 28.02 -7.41 3.30
CA LYS A 275 29.47 -7.24 3.20
C LYS A 275 30.23 -8.55 3.34
N LYS A 276 29.76 -9.43 4.24
CA LYS A 276 30.35 -10.75 4.47
C LYS A 276 30.02 -11.72 3.32
N ASN A 277 28.81 -11.65 2.78
CA ASN A 277 28.36 -12.47 1.66
C ASN A 277 27.52 -11.64 0.67
N PRO A 278 28.13 -11.06 -0.38
CA PRO A 278 27.42 -10.23 -1.34
C PRO A 278 26.31 -10.93 -2.14
N MET A 279 26.28 -12.27 -2.11
CA MET A 279 25.24 -13.09 -2.76
C MET A 279 24.09 -13.44 -1.82
N LEU A 280 24.10 -12.98 -0.56
CA LEU A 280 23.07 -13.31 0.43
C LEU A 280 21.64 -12.97 -0.02
N PRO A 281 21.34 -11.81 -0.65
CA PRO A 281 19.99 -11.54 -1.15
C PRO A 281 19.50 -12.57 -2.19
N HIS A 282 20.42 -13.12 -3.01
CA HIS A 282 20.09 -14.19 -3.95
C HIS A 282 19.81 -15.50 -3.23
N ILE A 283 20.60 -15.84 -2.21
CA ILE A 283 20.42 -17.06 -1.39
C ILE A 283 19.05 -17.02 -0.70
N ALA A 284 18.72 -15.91 -0.04
CA ALA A 284 17.42 -15.75 0.63
C ALA A 284 16.24 -15.92 -0.34
N ALA A 285 16.30 -15.28 -1.51
CA ALA A 285 15.25 -15.43 -2.53
C ALA A 285 15.16 -16.85 -3.09
N LYS A 286 16.30 -17.52 -3.29
CA LYS A 286 16.36 -18.88 -3.80
C LYS A 286 15.81 -19.90 -2.80
N GLU A 287 16.16 -19.78 -1.53
CA GLU A 287 15.64 -20.65 -0.47
C GLU A 287 14.12 -20.54 -0.37
N MET A 288 13.58 -19.32 -0.44
CA MET A 288 12.12 -19.11 -0.46
C MET A 288 11.48 -19.71 -1.72
N PHE A 289 12.10 -19.55 -2.89
CA PHE A 289 11.63 -20.15 -4.14
C PHE A 289 11.57 -21.69 -4.02
N GLU A 290 12.62 -22.30 -3.48
CA GLU A 290 12.70 -23.75 -3.27
C GLU A 290 11.69 -24.23 -2.20
N GLU A 291 11.42 -23.43 -1.16
CA GLU A 291 10.45 -23.79 -0.12
C GLU A 291 9.02 -23.85 -0.68
N VAL A 292 8.61 -22.87 -1.49
CA VAL A 292 7.29 -22.86 -2.16
C VAL A 292 7.14 -24.04 -3.13
N GLN A 293 8.24 -24.53 -3.71
CA GLN A 293 8.22 -25.74 -4.54
C GLN A 293 8.08 -27.04 -3.73
N GLN A 294 8.51 -27.03 -2.46
CA GLN A 294 8.51 -28.22 -1.60
C GLN A 294 7.20 -28.40 -0.84
N ARG A 295 6.50 -27.32 -0.51
CA ARG A 295 5.23 -27.36 0.24
C ARG A 295 4.28 -26.24 -0.19
N HIS A 296 2.99 -26.51 -0.05
CA HIS A 296 1.95 -25.47 -0.07
C HIS A 296 2.03 -24.63 1.22
N ILE A 297 1.99 -23.31 1.08
CA ILE A 297 1.98 -22.36 2.19
C ILE A 297 0.68 -21.54 2.08
N PRO A 298 -0.34 -21.78 2.91
CA PRO A 298 -1.60 -21.04 2.84
C PRO A 298 -1.43 -19.56 3.19
N TYR A 299 -2.39 -18.74 2.77
CA TYR A 299 -2.43 -17.32 3.12
C TYR A 299 -2.76 -17.12 4.59
N ASP A 300 -2.00 -16.28 5.28
CA ASP A 300 -2.27 -15.95 6.68
C ASP A 300 -3.25 -14.77 6.82
N PHE A 301 -4.52 -15.09 7.09
CA PHE A 301 -5.55 -14.08 7.39
C PHE A 301 -5.41 -13.48 8.79
N LYS A 302 -4.75 -14.18 9.72
CA LYS A 302 -4.62 -13.74 11.12
C LYS A 302 -3.56 -12.66 11.29
N MET A 303 -2.69 -12.49 10.29
CA MET A 303 -1.55 -11.58 10.28
C MET A 303 -0.53 -11.85 11.40
N ASN A 304 -0.37 -13.12 11.75
CA ASN A 304 0.55 -13.65 12.73
C ASN A 304 1.92 -14.00 12.09
N PHE A 305 2.76 -12.98 11.90
CA PHE A 305 4.09 -13.15 11.30
C PHE A 305 5.11 -13.93 12.17
N TYR A 306 4.69 -14.44 13.33
CA TYR A 306 5.52 -15.30 14.18
C TYR A 306 5.44 -16.79 13.80
N ASP A 307 4.46 -17.18 12.98
CA ASP A 307 4.21 -18.58 12.59
C ASP A 307 4.30 -18.79 11.07
N PRO A 308 5.39 -19.38 10.54
CA PRO A 308 5.62 -19.51 9.10
C PRO A 308 4.82 -20.65 8.43
N GLU A 309 3.90 -21.29 9.14
CA GLU A 309 3.02 -22.33 8.56
C GLU A 309 2.02 -21.74 7.56
N ALA A 310 1.63 -20.47 7.74
CA ALA A 310 0.88 -19.66 6.79
C ALA A 310 1.63 -18.33 6.61
N MET A 311 1.47 -17.66 5.46
CA MET A 311 2.16 -16.39 5.21
C MET A 311 1.26 -15.41 4.46
N PHE A 312 1.24 -14.16 4.89
CA PHE A 312 0.80 -13.05 4.02
C PHE A 312 1.99 -12.43 3.27
N CYS A 313 1.73 -11.48 2.37
CA CYS A 313 2.71 -11.05 1.37
C CYS A 313 4.04 -10.53 1.96
N SER A 314 4.02 -9.77 3.06
CA SER A 314 5.22 -9.28 3.75
C SER A 314 6.06 -10.41 4.34
N GLU A 315 5.41 -11.45 4.88
CA GLU A 315 6.10 -12.57 5.53
C GLU A 315 7.02 -13.34 4.59
N VAL A 316 6.67 -13.42 3.30
CA VAL A 316 7.52 -14.07 2.30
C VAL A 316 8.92 -13.44 2.28
N GLY A 317 8.97 -12.10 2.28
CA GLY A 317 10.23 -11.35 2.33
C GLY A 317 10.89 -11.41 3.70
N SER A 318 10.14 -11.16 4.77
CA SER A 318 10.69 -11.08 6.12
C SER A 318 11.23 -12.43 6.60
N TYR A 319 10.53 -13.53 6.34
CA TYR A 319 10.97 -14.89 6.64
C TYR A 319 12.26 -15.25 5.88
N ALA A 320 12.31 -14.99 4.57
CA ALA A 320 13.47 -15.30 3.74
C ALA A 320 14.75 -14.60 4.24
N TYR A 321 14.65 -13.30 4.55
CA TYR A 321 15.79 -12.52 5.05
C TYR A 321 16.15 -12.86 6.49
N LYS A 322 15.16 -13.08 7.37
CA LYS A 322 15.39 -13.44 8.77
C LYS A 322 16.15 -14.76 8.90
N ASN A 323 15.81 -15.76 8.07
CA ASN A 323 16.53 -17.03 8.02
C ASN A 323 17.99 -16.89 7.56
N ASN A 324 18.30 -15.79 6.88
CA ASN A 324 19.64 -15.43 6.42
C ASN A 324 20.32 -14.36 7.28
N GLY A 325 19.75 -14.03 8.45
CA GLY A 325 20.36 -13.15 9.45
C GLY A 325 20.11 -11.65 9.26
N ILE A 326 19.21 -11.26 8.35
CA ILE A 326 18.78 -9.86 8.16
C ILE A 326 17.34 -9.72 8.65
N GLN A 327 17.10 -8.87 9.65
CA GLN A 327 15.77 -8.66 10.21
C GLN A 327 15.14 -7.43 9.56
N LEU A 328 14.35 -7.61 8.50
CA LEU A 328 13.56 -6.53 7.90
C LEU A 328 12.28 -6.26 8.72
N TRP A 329 11.59 -5.15 8.38
CA TRP A 329 10.50 -4.55 9.16
C TRP A 329 10.96 -4.16 10.56
N GLU A 330 12.01 -3.34 10.65
CA GLU A 330 12.58 -2.92 11.94
C GLU A 330 11.55 -2.22 12.85
N SER A 331 10.61 -1.46 12.26
CA SER A 331 9.42 -0.98 12.96
C SER A 331 8.16 -1.59 12.35
N GLU A 332 7.48 -2.42 13.13
CA GLU A 332 6.17 -2.99 12.79
C GLU A 332 5.09 -1.90 12.81
N SER A 333 4.10 -2.04 11.93
CA SER A 333 2.90 -1.22 11.93
C SER A 333 1.94 -1.61 13.04
N THR A 334 1.31 -0.60 13.63
CA THR A 334 0.21 -0.76 14.58
C THR A 334 -1.12 -0.37 13.94
N ILE A 335 -2.19 -0.99 14.40
CA ILE A 335 -3.56 -0.66 14.01
C ILE A 335 -4.36 -0.48 15.30
N SER A 336 -4.65 0.77 15.64
CA SER A 336 -5.13 1.11 16.99
C SER A 336 -6.55 1.67 17.02
N SER A 337 -7.10 2.11 15.88
CA SER A 337 -8.49 2.55 15.76
C SER A 337 -9.47 1.40 16.01
N ASN A 338 -10.43 1.61 16.92
CA ASN A 338 -11.42 0.59 17.27
C ASN A 338 -12.29 0.18 16.07
N GLY A 339 -12.69 1.16 15.25
CA GLY A 339 -13.46 0.90 14.03
C GLY A 339 -12.68 0.07 13.02
N VAL A 340 -11.43 0.46 12.76
CA VAL A 340 -10.53 -0.25 11.83
C VAL A 340 -10.24 -1.67 12.32
N VAL A 341 -9.95 -1.84 13.61
CA VAL A 341 -9.72 -3.15 14.25
C VAL A 341 -10.93 -4.07 14.05
N LYS A 342 -12.15 -3.60 14.33
CA LYS A 342 -13.39 -4.38 14.12
C LYS A 342 -13.65 -4.72 12.66
N LEU A 343 -13.36 -3.78 11.76
CA LEU A 343 -13.51 -3.96 10.32
C LEU A 343 -12.54 -5.03 9.80
N LEU A 344 -11.27 -4.98 10.18
CA LEU A 344 -10.27 -5.96 9.76
C LEU A 344 -10.48 -7.32 10.44
N ASN A 345 -10.89 -7.34 11.70
CA ASN A 345 -11.27 -8.57 12.41
C ASN A 345 -12.40 -9.31 11.71
N THR A 346 -13.35 -8.57 11.11
CA THR A 346 -14.40 -9.13 10.26
C THR A 346 -13.85 -9.96 9.08
N PHE A 347 -12.63 -9.68 8.61
CA PHE A 347 -11.97 -10.43 7.53
C PHE A 347 -11.01 -11.52 8.02
N GLY A 348 -10.86 -11.71 9.35
CA GLY A 348 -10.02 -12.76 9.93
C GLY A 348 -8.74 -12.27 10.61
N VAL A 349 -8.49 -10.97 10.64
CA VAL A 349 -7.30 -10.41 11.31
C VAL A 349 -7.42 -10.55 12.82
N GLU A 350 -6.40 -11.12 13.44
CA GLU A 350 -6.32 -11.35 14.89
C GLU A 350 -5.17 -10.55 15.52
N ASN A 351 -4.14 -10.20 14.73
CA ASN A 351 -2.96 -9.46 15.17
C ASN A 351 -2.91 -8.06 14.55
N PHE A 352 -2.89 -7.03 15.39
CA PHE A 352 -2.92 -5.61 15.00
C PHE A 352 -1.59 -4.88 15.26
N VAL A 353 -0.56 -5.64 15.61
CA VAL A 353 0.85 -5.25 15.45
C VAL A 353 1.43 -6.20 14.41
N THR A 354 1.81 -5.70 13.24
CA THR A 354 2.16 -6.56 12.10
C THR A 354 3.02 -5.85 11.05
N GLN A 355 3.49 -6.61 10.07
CA GLN A 355 4.41 -6.16 9.02
C GLN A 355 3.66 -5.61 7.81
N MET A 356 3.38 -4.31 7.74
CA MET A 356 2.63 -3.76 6.61
C MET A 356 3.56 -3.50 5.41
N PRO A 357 3.09 -3.70 4.17
CA PRO A 357 3.92 -3.50 2.98
C PRO A 357 4.54 -2.10 2.87
N SER A 358 3.83 -1.07 3.34
CA SER A 358 4.32 0.31 3.30
C SER A 358 5.45 0.59 4.30
N ASP A 359 5.60 -0.22 5.36
CA ASP A 359 6.68 -0.05 6.35
C ASP A 359 8.07 -0.20 5.69
N LEU A 360 8.18 -1.02 4.65
CA LEU A 360 9.46 -1.26 3.97
C LEU A 360 10.04 -0.02 3.28
N GLU A 361 9.23 0.95 2.87
CA GLU A 361 9.77 2.21 2.35
C GLU A 361 10.61 2.92 3.41
N TYR A 362 10.20 2.80 4.68
CA TYR A 362 10.82 3.46 5.82
C TYR A 362 11.92 2.62 6.47
N ASP A 363 11.96 1.31 6.23
CA ASP A 363 12.96 0.39 6.79
C ASP A 363 14.41 0.83 6.48
N PRO A 364 15.26 1.08 7.49
CA PRO A 364 16.58 1.67 7.32
C PRO A 364 17.58 0.72 6.64
N GLN A 365 17.29 -0.58 6.59
CA GLN A 365 18.14 -1.58 5.92
C GLN A 365 17.90 -1.65 4.41
N LEU A 366 16.89 -0.93 3.89
CA LEU A 366 16.53 -0.91 2.49
C LEU A 366 16.81 0.45 1.85
N SER A 367 17.29 0.41 0.61
CA SER A 367 17.34 1.56 -0.29
C SER A 367 16.19 1.54 -1.28
N VAL A 368 15.65 2.72 -1.57
CA VAL A 368 14.71 2.92 -2.68
C VAL A 368 15.52 2.97 -3.98
N VAL A 369 15.35 1.97 -4.85
CA VAL A 369 16.07 1.91 -6.14
C VAL A 369 15.35 2.76 -7.17
N ALA A 370 14.08 2.45 -7.39
CA ALA A 370 13.21 3.16 -8.30
C ALA A 370 11.75 2.92 -7.95
N GLU A 371 10.88 3.80 -8.43
CA GLU A 371 9.45 3.67 -8.31
C GLU A 371 8.79 3.86 -9.66
N TRP A 372 7.99 2.89 -10.07
CA TRP A 372 7.13 2.98 -11.24
C TRP A 372 5.70 3.31 -10.82
N ARG A 373 5.08 4.24 -11.52
CA ARG A 373 3.66 4.59 -11.37
C ARG A 373 3.01 4.59 -12.74
N SER A 374 1.78 4.10 -12.83
CA SER A 374 0.99 4.28 -14.05
C SER A 374 0.36 5.67 -14.04
N ALA A 375 0.78 6.52 -14.98
CA ALA A 375 0.25 7.87 -15.16
C ALA A 375 -1.28 7.89 -15.37
N GLU A 376 -1.82 6.88 -16.08
CA GLU A 376 -3.25 6.74 -16.32
C GLU A 376 -4.05 6.36 -15.05
N SER A 377 -3.38 5.80 -14.04
CA SER A 377 -4.05 5.22 -12.87
C SER A 377 -3.72 5.89 -11.55
N LEU A 378 -2.82 6.88 -11.53
CA LEU A 378 -2.48 7.63 -10.32
C LEU A 378 -3.71 8.29 -9.69
N PHE A 379 -4.56 8.88 -10.52
CA PHE A 379 -5.81 9.49 -10.03
C PHE A 379 -6.78 8.43 -9.49
N ASP A 380 -6.85 7.27 -10.14
CA ASP A 380 -7.68 6.16 -9.67
C ASP A 380 -7.17 5.69 -8.29
N ASP A 381 -5.86 5.55 -8.09
CA ASP A 381 -5.27 5.22 -6.77
C ASP A 381 -5.69 6.20 -5.67
N HIS A 382 -5.57 7.51 -5.94
CA HIS A 382 -6.01 8.56 -5.01
C HIS A 382 -7.50 8.47 -4.69
N LEU A 383 -8.33 8.21 -5.70
CA LEU A 383 -9.76 8.03 -5.53
C LEU A 383 -10.09 6.79 -4.68
N TYR A 384 -9.44 5.64 -4.92
CA TYR A 384 -9.60 4.46 -4.07
C TYR A 384 -9.22 4.76 -2.61
N ASN A 385 -8.10 5.45 -2.40
CA ASN A 385 -7.63 5.76 -1.06
C ASN A 385 -8.57 6.73 -0.34
N ALA A 386 -9.07 7.77 -1.02
CA ALA A 386 -10.04 8.71 -0.44
C ALA A 386 -11.37 8.04 -0.07
N VAL A 387 -11.87 7.13 -0.92
CA VAL A 387 -13.08 6.34 -0.63
C VAL A 387 -12.87 5.44 0.59
N ILE A 388 -11.71 4.79 0.70
CA ILE A 388 -11.38 3.99 1.89
C ILE A 388 -11.26 4.86 3.12
N ASP A 389 -10.56 5.99 3.07
CA ASP A 389 -10.41 6.89 4.20
C ASP A 389 -11.80 7.31 4.74
N ALA A 390 -12.73 7.67 3.84
CA ALA A 390 -14.12 7.94 4.22
C ALA A 390 -14.83 6.72 4.85
N MET A 391 -14.62 5.51 4.32
CA MET A 391 -15.17 4.28 4.90
C MET A 391 -14.56 3.96 6.28
N LEU A 392 -13.29 4.30 6.53
CA LEU A 392 -12.64 4.11 7.82
C LEU A 392 -13.20 5.09 8.86
N VAL A 393 -13.50 6.33 8.47
CA VAL A 393 -14.23 7.29 9.32
C VAL A 393 -15.59 6.72 9.74
N CYS A 394 -16.35 6.16 8.80
CA CYS A 394 -17.61 5.47 9.09
C CYS A 394 -17.44 4.31 10.08
N ALA A 395 -16.39 3.49 9.90
CA ALA A 395 -16.10 2.36 10.77
C ALA A 395 -15.78 2.83 12.20
N GLU A 396 -15.04 3.94 12.37
CA GLU A 396 -14.75 4.52 13.68
C GLU A 396 -16.03 5.06 14.36
N GLN A 397 -17.00 5.53 13.59
CA GLN A 397 -18.33 5.90 14.09
C GLN A 397 -19.22 4.70 14.47
N GLY A 398 -18.70 3.47 14.33
CA GLY A 398 -19.36 2.22 14.71
C GLY A 398 -20.18 1.59 13.60
N GLU A 399 -20.01 2.02 12.34
CA GLU A 399 -20.66 1.37 11.22
C GLU A 399 -20.02 0.01 10.90
N GLU A 400 -20.87 -1.02 10.77
CA GLU A 400 -20.43 -2.39 10.50
C GLU A 400 -20.68 -2.78 9.03
N ILE A 401 -19.89 -3.72 8.52
CA ILE A 401 -20.15 -4.34 7.22
C ILE A 401 -21.22 -5.41 7.37
N GLU A 402 -22.45 -5.03 7.07
CA GLU A 402 -23.59 -5.93 7.02
C GLU A 402 -23.60 -6.75 5.71
N PHE A 403 -24.12 -7.98 5.78
CA PHE A 403 -24.29 -8.85 4.62
C PHE A 403 -25.66 -9.53 4.67
N ASN A 404 -26.16 -10.01 3.52
CA ASN A 404 -27.45 -10.71 3.45
C ASN A 404 -27.35 -12.15 4.01
N PRO A 405 -27.96 -12.47 5.18
CA PRO A 405 -27.81 -13.79 5.79
C PRO A 405 -28.43 -14.92 4.95
N MET A 406 -29.40 -14.61 4.09
CA MET A 406 -30.06 -15.60 3.23
C MET A 406 -29.11 -16.20 2.17
N MET A 407 -27.95 -15.56 1.95
CA MET A 407 -26.90 -16.05 1.05
C MET A 407 -25.96 -17.07 1.71
N LEU A 408 -26.00 -17.26 3.03
CA LEU A 408 -25.11 -18.19 3.75
C LEU A 408 -25.13 -19.61 3.20
N PRO A 409 -26.30 -20.22 2.87
CA PRO A 409 -26.32 -21.56 2.33
C PRO A 409 -25.60 -21.68 0.98
N PHE A 410 -25.71 -20.66 0.13
CA PHE A 410 -24.99 -20.61 -1.15
C PHE A 410 -23.49 -20.43 -0.93
N ALA A 411 -23.09 -19.51 -0.06
CA ALA A 411 -21.69 -19.31 0.29
C ALA A 411 -21.05 -20.57 0.88
N ARG A 412 -21.75 -21.32 1.73
CA ARG A 412 -21.26 -22.59 2.28
C ARG A 412 -21.10 -23.68 1.23
N ILE A 413 -22.00 -23.75 0.24
CA ILE A 413 -21.83 -24.66 -0.91
C ILE A 413 -20.59 -24.24 -1.73
N MET A 414 -20.41 -22.95 -1.98
CA MET A 414 -19.22 -22.44 -2.67
C MET A 414 -17.94 -22.71 -1.88
N LYS A 415 -17.96 -22.61 -0.56
CA LYS A 415 -16.84 -22.97 0.31
C LYS A 415 -16.53 -24.46 0.23
N GLY A 416 -17.55 -25.32 0.26
CA GLY A 416 -17.37 -26.75 0.05
C GLY A 416 -16.77 -27.10 -1.32
N ASN A 417 -17.19 -26.40 -2.37
CA ASN A 417 -16.59 -26.52 -3.71
C ASN A 417 -15.13 -26.03 -3.73
N SER A 418 -14.83 -24.93 -3.03
CA SER A 418 -13.47 -24.40 -2.90
C SER A 418 -12.55 -25.41 -2.22
N TRP A 419 -13.02 -26.02 -1.13
CA TRP A 419 -12.28 -27.09 -0.44
C TRP A 419 -11.94 -28.25 -1.39
N ILE A 420 -12.89 -28.71 -2.22
CA ILE A 420 -12.64 -29.78 -3.21
C ILE A 420 -11.58 -29.33 -4.23
N LYS A 421 -11.71 -28.12 -4.78
CA LYS A 421 -10.77 -27.61 -5.79
C LYS A 421 -9.36 -27.45 -5.25
N ASN A 422 -9.21 -26.99 -4.02
CA ASN A 422 -7.90 -26.83 -3.38
C ASN A 422 -7.18 -28.18 -3.22
N GLN A 423 -7.90 -29.30 -3.04
CA GLN A 423 -7.30 -30.65 -3.05
C GLN A 423 -6.71 -31.04 -4.41
N PHE A 424 -7.07 -30.34 -5.48
CA PHE A 424 -6.56 -30.53 -6.83
C PHE A 424 -5.77 -29.30 -7.31
N GLU A 425 -5.16 -28.55 -6.39
CA GLU A 425 -4.28 -27.41 -6.69
C GLU A 425 -4.96 -26.34 -7.56
N SER A 426 -6.28 -26.17 -7.41
CA SER A 426 -7.08 -25.22 -8.17
C SER A 426 -7.81 -24.25 -7.25
N GLU A 427 -7.87 -22.98 -7.66
CA GLU A 427 -8.51 -21.92 -6.89
C GLU A 427 -10.04 -22.08 -6.83
N GLY A 428 -10.54 -22.02 -5.60
CA GLY A 428 -11.96 -21.97 -5.28
C GLY A 428 -12.54 -20.54 -5.33
N PRO A 429 -13.86 -20.39 -5.49
CA PRO A 429 -14.53 -19.09 -5.43
C PRO A 429 -14.47 -18.42 -4.04
N ILE A 430 -14.20 -19.17 -2.97
CA ILE A 430 -13.97 -18.62 -1.63
C ILE A 430 -12.55 -19.04 -1.20
N PRO A 431 -11.68 -18.08 -0.83
CA PRO A 431 -10.32 -18.34 -0.37
C PRO A 431 -10.21 -19.43 0.69
N GLU A 432 -9.08 -20.17 0.71
CA GLU A 432 -8.87 -21.31 1.61
C GLU A 432 -9.04 -20.93 3.09
N GLY A 433 -8.46 -19.81 3.52
CA GLY A 433 -8.51 -19.35 4.91
C GLY A 433 -9.79 -18.62 5.31
N MET A 434 -10.70 -18.35 4.36
CA MET A 434 -11.90 -17.55 4.61
C MET A 434 -13.15 -18.40 4.86
N SER A 435 -13.95 -18.05 5.86
CA SER A 435 -15.27 -18.64 6.12
C SER A 435 -16.32 -18.16 5.12
N ALA A 436 -17.47 -18.85 5.08
CA ALA A 436 -18.58 -18.43 4.22
C ALA A 436 -19.15 -17.06 4.64
N THR A 437 -19.19 -16.78 5.95
CA THR A 437 -19.60 -15.47 6.47
C THR A 437 -18.58 -14.38 6.12
N GLN A 438 -17.29 -14.63 6.31
CA GLN A 438 -16.23 -13.67 5.96
C GLN A 438 -16.27 -13.32 4.46
N ALA A 439 -16.49 -14.32 3.59
CA ALA A 439 -16.61 -14.10 2.15
C ALA A 439 -17.79 -13.18 1.77
N LEU A 440 -18.95 -13.38 2.40
CA LEU A 440 -20.11 -12.52 2.17
C LEU A 440 -19.89 -11.09 2.67
N LYS A 441 -19.18 -10.92 3.79
CA LYS A 441 -18.81 -9.60 4.30
C LYS A 441 -17.76 -8.92 3.41
N SER A 442 -16.78 -9.67 2.90
CA SER A 442 -15.80 -9.17 1.92
C SER A 442 -16.49 -8.67 0.65
N GLU A 443 -17.45 -9.43 0.13
CA GLU A 443 -18.24 -8.99 -1.04
C GLU A 443 -19.06 -7.73 -0.74
N ALA A 444 -19.71 -7.67 0.44
CA ALA A 444 -20.47 -6.49 0.86
C ALA A 444 -19.58 -5.24 0.99
N PHE A 445 -18.37 -5.39 1.54
CA PHE A 445 -17.38 -4.32 1.62
C PHE A 445 -16.98 -3.82 0.22
N ILE A 446 -16.65 -4.74 -0.69
CA ILE A 446 -16.28 -4.41 -2.08
C ILE A 446 -17.44 -3.68 -2.78
N GLN A 447 -18.67 -4.15 -2.61
CA GLN A 447 -19.84 -3.53 -3.21
C GLN A 447 -20.07 -2.11 -2.67
N ARG A 448 -19.95 -1.93 -1.34
CA ARG A 448 -20.05 -0.60 -0.71
C ARG A 448 -18.99 0.37 -1.23
N HIS A 449 -17.73 -0.09 -1.33
CA HIS A 449 -16.66 0.71 -1.90
C HIS A 449 -16.98 1.13 -3.33
N LYS A 450 -17.43 0.21 -4.19
CA LYS A 450 -17.82 0.51 -5.58
C LYS A 450 -18.92 1.57 -5.66
N GLU A 451 -19.97 1.42 -4.85
CA GLU A 451 -21.07 2.39 -4.80
C GLU A 451 -20.62 3.78 -4.34
N LEU A 452 -19.78 3.85 -3.30
CA LEU A 452 -19.25 5.12 -2.81
C LEU A 452 -18.28 5.75 -3.82
N LYS A 453 -17.45 4.93 -4.45
CA LYS A 453 -16.54 5.38 -5.52
C LYS A 453 -17.32 5.99 -6.69
N GLU A 454 -18.40 5.35 -7.16
CA GLU A 454 -19.22 5.90 -8.25
C GLU A 454 -19.82 7.26 -7.92
N LYS A 455 -20.33 7.43 -6.69
CA LYS A 455 -20.83 8.74 -6.21
C LYS A 455 -19.71 9.78 -6.12
N THR A 456 -18.58 9.38 -5.54
CA THR A 456 -17.41 10.26 -5.38
C THR A 456 -16.87 10.69 -6.74
N SER A 457 -16.79 9.78 -7.72
CA SER A 457 -16.42 10.09 -9.10
C SER A 457 -17.37 11.11 -9.73
N THR A 458 -18.68 10.99 -9.50
CA THR A 458 -19.67 11.97 -10.00
C THR A 458 -19.45 13.35 -9.36
N ALA A 459 -19.12 13.38 -8.06
CA ALA A 459 -18.80 14.61 -7.35
C ALA A 459 -17.48 15.24 -7.84
N VAL A 460 -16.48 14.42 -8.13
CA VAL A 460 -15.21 14.82 -8.76
C VAL A 460 -15.46 15.42 -10.15
N ASP A 461 -16.29 14.79 -10.99
CA ASP A 461 -16.62 15.32 -12.32
C ASP A 461 -17.26 16.71 -12.21
N SER A 462 -18.15 16.89 -11.23
CA SER A 462 -18.77 18.19 -10.93
C SER A 462 -17.75 19.23 -10.46
N PHE A 463 -16.81 18.82 -9.60
CA PHE A 463 -15.70 19.67 -9.16
C PHE A 463 -14.84 20.13 -10.33
N ILE A 464 -14.48 19.21 -11.23
CA ILE A 464 -13.66 19.50 -12.42
C ILE A 464 -14.41 20.47 -13.35
N GLU A 465 -15.72 20.27 -13.56
CA GLU A 465 -16.53 21.16 -14.39
C GLU A 465 -16.60 22.59 -13.81
N GLU A 466 -16.71 22.73 -12.49
CA GLU A 466 -16.78 24.01 -11.80
C GLU A 466 -15.42 24.74 -11.75
N ASN A 467 -14.34 24.01 -11.48
CA ASN A 467 -13.04 24.58 -11.14
C ASN A 467 -12.02 24.53 -12.28
N GLY A 468 -12.19 23.63 -13.26
CA GLY A 468 -11.27 23.47 -14.39
C GLY A 468 -9.97 22.74 -14.07
N TYR A 469 -9.93 21.97 -12.98
CA TYR A 469 -8.80 21.14 -12.58
C TYR A 469 -9.25 19.97 -11.71
N LYS A 470 -8.39 18.95 -11.55
CA LYS A 470 -8.69 17.78 -10.71
C LYS A 470 -8.59 18.18 -9.24
N PRO A 471 -9.52 17.74 -8.38
CA PRO A 471 -9.41 18.05 -6.95
C PRO A 471 -8.10 17.46 -6.40
N PRO A 472 -7.43 18.16 -5.47
CA PRO A 472 -6.31 17.61 -4.72
C PRO A 472 -6.79 16.55 -3.71
N TYR A 473 -5.88 15.71 -3.19
CA TYR A 473 -6.26 14.58 -2.34
C TYR A 473 -7.18 14.94 -1.15
N TRP A 474 -6.92 16.06 -0.45
CA TRP A 474 -7.76 16.48 0.68
C TRP A 474 -9.19 16.82 0.27
N GLU A 475 -9.38 17.37 -0.93
CA GLU A 475 -10.71 17.65 -1.47
C GLU A 475 -11.38 16.36 -1.94
N LEU A 476 -10.63 15.40 -2.51
CA LEU A 476 -11.17 14.06 -2.79
C LEU A 476 -11.71 13.40 -1.52
N VAL A 477 -11.00 13.49 -0.40
CA VAL A 477 -11.45 12.94 0.88
C VAL A 477 -12.72 13.64 1.34
N LYS A 478 -12.78 14.98 1.32
CA LYS A 478 -14.00 15.75 1.66
C LYS A 478 -15.20 15.34 0.80
N LEU A 479 -15.00 15.15 -0.51
CA LEU A 479 -16.04 14.67 -1.42
C LEU A 479 -16.48 13.24 -1.05
N ALA A 480 -15.55 12.33 -0.80
CA ALA A 480 -15.85 10.95 -0.43
C ALA A 480 -16.59 10.86 0.92
N GLU A 481 -16.17 11.61 1.93
CA GLU A 481 -16.85 11.69 3.22
C GLU A 481 -18.27 12.20 3.09
N LYS A 482 -18.47 13.28 2.32
CA LYS A 482 -19.81 13.82 2.04
C LYS A 482 -20.73 12.79 1.38
N GLU A 483 -20.23 12.05 0.39
CA GLU A 483 -20.99 11.03 -0.33
C GLU A 483 -21.20 9.74 0.48
N SER A 484 -20.36 9.49 1.48
CA SER A 484 -20.49 8.35 2.39
C SER A 484 -21.75 8.46 3.26
N GLY A 485 -22.19 9.69 3.57
CA GLY A 485 -23.34 9.96 4.43
C GLY A 485 -23.09 9.69 5.92
N CYS A 486 -21.85 9.35 6.29
CA CYS A 486 -21.42 9.22 7.68
C CYS A 486 -21.39 10.61 8.32
N LYS A 487 -21.95 10.74 9.52
CA LYS A 487 -22.14 12.05 10.16
C LYS A 487 -20.90 12.40 10.97
N ASN A 488 -20.20 13.46 10.58
CA ASN A 488 -19.17 14.09 11.42
C ASN A 488 -19.74 14.61 12.74
#